data_AF-A0A963PIZ1-F1
#
_entry.id   AF-A0A963PIZ1-F1
#
_cell.length_a   1.000
_cell.length_b   1.000
_cell.length_c   1.000
_cell.angle_alpha   90.00
_cell.angle_beta   90.00
_cell.angle_gamma   90.00
#
_symmetry.space_group_name_H-M   'P 1'
#
loop_
_entity.id
_entity.type
_entity.pdbx_description
1 polymer ?
#
loop_
_entity_poly.entity_id
_entity_poly.type
_entity_poly.pdbx_seq_one_letter_code
_entity_poly.pdbx_strand_id
1 'polypeptide(L)'
;MRAVLDKVRATIREAAPGAVEGIGYGIPVFRLQGPLVYFAAFKRHIGLYPPVKGDAALAKRIARYAGEKGNLRLPLDEPMPYALIARITRLRVRQNLAQAGARAAGAKRARVGRAATPARAKAAP
;
A
#
# COMPACT_ATOMS: atom_id res chain seq x y z
N MET A 1 8.77 17.68 15.32
CA MET A 1 8.70 16.37 14.64
C MET A 1 7.52 15.51 15.09
N ARG A 2 7.43 15.16 16.39
CA ARG A 2 6.42 14.21 16.91
C ARG A 2 4.98 14.57 16.53
N ALA A 3 4.57 15.82 16.74
CA ALA A 3 3.23 16.30 16.37
C ALA A 3 2.88 16.15 14.87
N VAL A 4 3.85 16.37 13.97
CA VAL A 4 3.64 16.20 12.52
C VAL A 4 3.42 14.74 12.19
N LEU A 5 4.25 13.85 12.73
CA LEU A 5 4.14 12.41 12.51
C LEU A 5 2.82 11.85 13.05
N ASP A 6 2.38 12.31 14.22
CA ASP A 6 1.10 11.90 14.81
C ASP A 6 -0.09 12.38 13.95
N LYS A 7 -0.01 13.58 13.39
CA LYS A 7 -1.04 14.09 12.47
C LYS A 7 -1.04 13.34 11.13
N VAL A 8 0.12 12.94 10.62
CA VAL A 8 0.22 12.04 9.45
C VAL A 8 -0.43 10.69 9.77
N ARG A 9 -0.13 10.09 10.92
CA ARG A 9 -0.75 8.84 11.37
C ARG A 9 -2.28 8.96 11.44
N ALA A 10 -2.80 10.01 12.06
CA ALA A 10 -4.24 10.27 12.15
C ALA A 10 -4.87 10.41 10.76
N THR A 11 -4.24 11.19 9.87
CA THR A 11 -4.70 11.37 8.49
C THR A 11 -4.81 10.05 7.73
N ILE A 12 -3.83 9.14 7.91
CA ILE A 12 -3.86 7.83 7.25
C ILE A 12 -4.97 6.96 7.83
N ARG A 13 -5.13 6.94 9.17
CA ARG A 13 -6.17 6.18 9.85
C ARG A 13 -7.58 6.60 9.44
N GLU A 14 -7.84 7.91 9.36
CA GLU A 14 -9.12 8.45 8.90
C GLU A 14 -9.40 8.11 7.42
N ALA A 15 -8.37 8.14 6.58
CA ALA A 15 -8.50 7.81 5.16
C ALA A 15 -8.62 6.30 4.88
N ALA A 16 -8.28 5.45 5.86
CA ALA A 16 -8.35 4.00 5.78
C ALA A 16 -8.86 3.38 7.10
N PRO A 17 -10.14 3.58 7.46
CA PRO A 17 -10.67 3.18 8.77
C PRO A 17 -10.65 1.67 9.00
N GLY A 18 -10.65 0.86 7.94
CA GLY A 18 -10.52 -0.60 8.02
C GLY A 18 -9.07 -1.11 8.10
N ALA A 19 -8.07 -0.22 8.06
CA ALA A 19 -6.68 -0.60 8.12
C ALA A 19 -6.16 -0.66 9.56
N VAL A 20 -5.37 -1.68 9.86
CA VAL A 20 -4.74 -1.90 11.17
C VAL A 20 -3.30 -1.41 11.14
N GLU A 21 -2.91 -0.61 12.14
CA GLU A 21 -1.53 -0.16 12.31
C GLU A 21 -0.65 -1.27 12.90
N GLY A 22 0.60 -1.35 12.46
CA GLY A 22 1.62 -2.20 13.06
C GLY A 22 3.01 -1.77 12.62
N ILE A 23 3.98 -2.67 12.77
CA ILE A 23 5.38 -2.43 12.38
C ILE A 23 5.76 -3.35 11.22
N GLY A 24 6.53 -2.84 10.26
CA GLY A 24 7.14 -3.62 9.19
C GLY A 24 8.43 -2.94 8.73
N TYR A 25 9.49 -3.72 8.51
CA TYR A 25 10.84 -3.19 8.25
C TYR A 25 11.31 -2.16 9.29
N GLY A 26 10.91 -2.34 10.55
CA GLY A 26 11.25 -1.44 11.65
C GLY A 26 10.53 -0.08 11.65
N ILE A 27 9.54 0.13 10.78
CA ILE A 27 8.78 1.40 10.70
C ILE A 27 7.26 1.18 10.76
N PRO A 28 6.49 2.21 11.15
CA PRO A 28 5.03 2.16 11.14
C PRO A 28 4.44 1.85 9.76
N VAL A 29 3.42 1.00 9.76
CA VAL A 29 2.68 0.61 8.56
C VAL A 29 1.21 0.38 8.87
N PHE A 30 0.34 0.85 7.98
CA PHE A 30 -1.06 0.45 7.95
C PHE A 30 -1.24 -0.76 7.04
N ARG A 31 -2.04 -1.74 7.46
CA ARG A 31 -2.33 -2.98 6.73
C ARG A 31 -3.83 -3.16 6.55
N LEU A 32 -4.24 -3.65 5.37
CA LEU A 32 -5.63 -4.00 5.08
C LEU A 32 -5.71 -5.45 4.55
N GLN A 33 -5.47 -5.66 3.26
CA GLN A 33 -5.28 -6.98 2.64
C GLN A 33 -3.79 -7.23 2.31
N GLY A 34 -2.93 -6.80 3.23
CA GLY A 34 -1.48 -6.64 3.04
C GLY A 34 -1.03 -5.19 3.31
N PRO A 35 0.26 -4.88 3.12
CA PRO A 35 0.79 -3.54 3.38
C PRO A 35 0.11 -2.46 2.52
N LEU A 36 -0.45 -1.45 3.20
CA LEU A 36 -1.17 -0.35 2.57
C LEU A 36 -0.22 0.83 2.33
N VAL A 37 0.27 1.40 3.43
CA VAL A 37 1.14 2.58 3.49
C VAL A 37 2.11 2.44 4.66
N TYR A 38 3.40 2.63 4.40
CA TYR A 38 4.42 2.85 5.42
C TYR A 38 4.74 4.34 5.50
N PHE A 39 5.13 4.79 6.68
CA PHE A 39 5.54 6.18 6.90
C PHE A 39 6.65 6.26 7.94
N ALA A 40 7.61 7.16 7.72
CA ALA A 40 8.76 7.33 8.61
C ALA A 40 9.19 8.81 8.68
N ALA A 41 9.66 9.24 9.85
CA ALA A 41 10.20 10.57 10.04
C ALA A 41 11.72 10.57 9.82
N PHE A 42 12.21 11.50 8.99
CA PHE A 42 13.63 11.78 8.78
C PHE A 42 13.95 13.21 9.21
N LYS A 43 15.24 13.56 9.28
CA LYS A 43 15.70 14.89 9.74
C LYS A 43 15.02 16.07 9.03
N ARG A 44 14.71 15.94 7.72
CA ARG A 44 14.18 17.03 6.88
C ARG A 44 12.85 16.73 6.19
N HIS A 45 12.34 15.50 6.29
CA HIS A 45 11.13 15.09 5.58
C HIS A 45 10.40 13.94 6.27
N ILE A 46 9.14 13.72 5.91
CA ILE A 46 8.42 12.47 6.14
C ILE A 46 8.51 11.61 4.87
N GLY A 47 8.97 10.38 5.00
CA GLY A 47 8.95 9.39 3.92
C GLY A 47 7.60 8.68 3.87
N LEU A 48 7.01 8.55 2.67
CA LEU A 48 5.79 7.79 2.43
C LEU A 48 6.04 6.70 1.38
N TYR A 49 5.61 5.48 1.69
CA TYR A 49 5.87 4.28 0.87
C TYR A 49 4.61 3.42 0.78
N PRO A 50 4.44 2.60 -0.28
CA PRO A 50 5.31 2.45 -1.46
C PRO A 50 5.12 3.60 -2.49
N PRO A 51 5.85 3.59 -3.62
CA PRO A 51 5.62 4.53 -4.72
C PRO A 51 4.16 4.51 -5.19
N VAL A 52 3.59 5.69 -5.40
CA VAL A 52 2.18 5.85 -5.80
C VAL A 52 2.07 5.79 -7.32
N LYS A 53 1.23 4.89 -7.83
CA LYS A 53 0.97 4.69 -9.26
C LYS A 53 -0.54 4.54 -9.52
N GLY A 54 -0.98 4.63 -10.77
CA GLY A 54 -2.35 4.31 -11.18
C GLY A 54 -3.37 5.46 -11.11
N ASP A 55 -2.93 6.70 -10.92
CA ASP A 55 -3.73 7.92 -11.11
C ASP A 55 -2.79 8.99 -11.71
N ALA A 56 -2.98 9.33 -12.98
CA ALA A 56 -2.11 10.26 -13.70
C ALA A 56 -2.20 11.70 -13.15
N ALA A 57 -3.38 12.14 -12.71
CA ALA A 57 -3.57 13.45 -12.12
C ALA A 57 -2.89 13.53 -10.75
N LEU A 58 -2.99 12.46 -9.95
CA LEU A 58 -2.27 12.39 -8.68
C LEU A 58 -0.75 12.30 -8.90
N ALA A 59 -0.29 11.54 -9.90
CA ALA A 59 1.12 11.43 -10.25
C ALA A 59 1.74 12.81 -10.56
N LYS A 60 1.03 13.65 -11.33
CA LYS A 60 1.45 15.04 -11.58
C LYS A 60 1.56 15.85 -10.29
N ARG A 61 0.58 15.73 -9.37
CA ARG A 61 0.55 16.49 -8.11
C ARG A 61 1.64 16.06 -7.12
N ILE A 62 2.01 14.78 -7.11
CA ILE A 62 3.05 14.26 -6.20
C ILE A 62 4.46 14.35 -6.79
N ALA A 63 4.61 14.74 -8.06
CA ALA A 63 5.90 14.74 -8.76
C ALA A 63 6.98 15.54 -8.03
N ARG A 64 6.62 16.70 -7.45
CA ARG A 64 7.53 17.53 -6.63
C ARG A 64 8.06 16.83 -5.37
N TYR A 65 7.40 15.76 -4.93
CA TYR A 65 7.74 15.01 -3.73
C TYR A 65 8.42 13.67 -4.04
N ALA A 66 8.41 13.22 -5.28
CA ALA A 66 8.95 11.92 -5.66
C ALA A 66 10.48 11.95 -5.61
N GLY A 67 11.07 11.09 -4.78
CA GLY A 67 12.50 10.80 -4.83
C GLY A 67 12.85 9.87 -6.01
N GLU A 68 14.14 9.57 -6.17
CA GLU A 68 14.69 8.76 -7.29
C GLU A 68 13.95 7.43 -7.53
N LYS A 69 13.56 6.73 -6.46
CA LYS A 69 12.85 5.44 -6.54
C LYS A 69 11.31 5.57 -6.51
N GLY A 70 10.79 6.79 -6.63
CA GLY A 70 9.35 7.10 -6.60
C GLY A 70 8.69 7.14 -5.22
N ASN A 71 9.45 6.93 -4.14
CA ASN A 71 8.96 7.14 -2.78
C ASN A 71 8.81 8.64 -2.51
N LEU A 72 7.78 9.03 -1.77
CA LEU A 72 7.54 10.44 -1.52
C LEU A 72 8.38 10.90 -0.32
N ARG A 73 9.06 12.03 -0.49
CA ARG A 73 9.78 12.78 0.55
C ARG A 73 9.02 14.08 0.76
N LEU A 74 8.18 14.12 1.79
CA LEU A 74 7.36 15.29 2.14
C LEU A 74 8.18 16.22 3.04
N PRO A 75 8.60 17.41 2.57
CA PRO A 75 9.50 18.27 3.33
C PRO A 75 8.87 18.78 4.63
N LEU A 76 9.70 19.05 5.63
CA LEU A 76 9.26 19.56 6.95
C LEU A 76 9.39 21.08 7.09
N ASP A 77 10.02 21.74 6.14
CA ASP A 77 10.19 23.19 6.03
C ASP A 77 9.03 23.87 5.28
N GLU A 78 8.07 23.10 4.79
CA GLU A 78 6.82 23.60 4.19
C GLU A 78 5.58 22.99 4.88
N PRO A 79 4.39 23.58 4.71
CA PRO A 79 3.15 23.01 5.26
C PRO A 79 2.92 21.58 4.77
N MET A 80 2.84 20.64 5.72
CA MET A 80 2.64 19.22 5.43
C MET A 80 1.32 18.98 4.66
N PRO A 81 1.36 18.35 3.47
CA PRO A 81 0.19 18.25 2.60
C PRO A 81 -0.76 17.11 3.02
N TYR A 82 -1.42 17.25 4.17
CA TYR A 82 -2.32 16.24 4.75
C TYR A 82 -3.43 15.78 3.78
N ALA A 83 -4.03 16.71 3.02
CA ALA A 83 -5.05 16.37 2.02
C ALA A 83 -4.50 15.47 0.89
N LEU A 84 -3.22 15.65 0.53
CA LEU A 84 -2.54 14.80 -0.45
C LEU A 84 -2.28 13.41 0.11
N ILE A 85 -1.81 13.32 1.37
CA ILE A 85 -1.63 12.05 2.09
C ILE A 85 -2.96 11.28 2.13
N ALA A 86 -4.06 11.93 2.52
CA ALA A 86 -5.38 11.31 2.54
C ALA A 86 -5.80 10.77 1.16
N ARG A 87 -5.58 11.56 0.08
CA ARG A 87 -5.90 11.12 -1.28
C ARG A 87 -5.06 9.93 -1.73
N ILE A 88 -3.77 9.91 -1.41
CA ILE A 88 -2.88 8.78 -1.67
C ILE A 88 -3.37 7.54 -0.94
N THR A 89 -3.67 7.66 0.36
CA THR A 89 -4.17 6.55 1.17
C THR A 89 -5.45 5.95 0.60
N ARG A 90 -6.43 6.77 0.20
CA ARG A 90 -7.67 6.28 -0.43
C ARG A 90 -7.42 5.56 -1.75
N LEU A 91 -6.51 6.06 -2.59
CA LEU A 91 -6.11 5.36 -3.82
C LEU A 91 -5.49 3.99 -3.49
N ARG A 92 -4.59 3.95 -2.51
CA ARG A 92 -3.94 2.72 -2.06
C ARG A 92 -4.96 1.72 -1.51
N VAL A 93 -6.00 2.16 -0.79
CA VAL A 93 -7.07 1.28 -0.29
C VAL A 93 -7.77 0.59 -1.46
N ARG A 94 -8.20 1.35 -2.48
CA ARG A 94 -8.84 0.77 -3.68
C ARG A 94 -7.97 -0.27 -4.36
N GLN A 95 -6.68 0.04 -4.55
CA GLN A 95 -5.72 -0.87 -5.16
C GLN A 95 -5.50 -2.12 -4.33
N ASN A 96 -5.37 -1.97 -3.02
CA ASN A 96 -5.13 -3.07 -2.09
C ASN A 96 -6.30 -4.06 -2.08
N LEU A 97 -7.54 -3.56 -2.07
CA LEU A 97 -8.75 -4.37 -2.18
C LEU A 97 -8.85 -5.06 -3.56
N ALA A 98 -8.58 -4.34 -4.66
CA ALA A 98 -8.61 -4.92 -6.00
C ALA A 98 -7.58 -6.05 -6.18
N GLN A 99 -6.36 -5.85 -5.66
CA GLN A 99 -5.31 -6.86 -5.68
C GLN A 99 -5.69 -8.10 -4.85
N ALA A 100 -6.32 -7.92 -3.70
CA ALA A 100 -6.81 -9.03 -2.89
C ALA A 100 -7.88 -9.84 -3.62
N GLY A 101 -8.83 -9.17 -4.28
CA GLY A 101 -9.85 -9.82 -5.11
C GLY A 101 -9.24 -10.63 -6.26
N ALA A 102 -8.28 -10.06 -6.99
CA ALA A 102 -7.59 -10.74 -8.08
C ALA A 102 -6.81 -11.97 -7.61
N ARG A 103 -6.12 -11.87 -6.45
CA ARG A 103 -5.40 -13.01 -5.83
C ARG A 103 -6.35 -14.14 -5.44
N ALA A 104 -7.50 -13.80 -4.83
CA ALA A 104 -8.50 -14.78 -4.46
C ALA A 104 -9.09 -15.51 -5.69
N ALA A 105 -9.37 -14.77 -6.78
CA ALA A 105 -9.85 -15.35 -8.03
C ALA A 105 -8.81 -16.29 -8.68
N GLY A 106 -7.53 -15.89 -8.69
CA GLY A 106 -6.43 -16.72 -9.18
C GLY A 106 -6.26 -18.01 -8.37
N ALA A 107 -6.32 -17.92 -7.03
CA ALA A 107 -6.22 -19.08 -6.15
C ALA A 107 -7.37 -20.08 -6.36
N LYS A 108 -8.60 -19.60 -6.57
CA LYS A 108 -9.75 -20.46 -6.90
C LYS A 108 -9.54 -21.20 -8.23
N ARG A 109 -9.09 -20.50 -9.29
CA ARG A 109 -8.82 -21.12 -10.60
C ARG A 109 -7.72 -22.19 -10.52
N ALA A 110 -6.64 -21.94 -9.78
CA ALA A 110 -5.55 -22.90 -9.60
C ALA A 110 -5.99 -24.18 -8.86
N ARG A 111 -6.90 -24.06 -7.87
CA ARG A 111 -7.46 -25.22 -7.16
C ARG A 111 -8.36 -26.08 -8.04
N VAL A 112 -9.21 -25.46 -8.86
CA VAL A 112 -10.09 -26.18 -9.81
C VAL A 112 -9.28 -26.93 -10.87
N GLY A 113 -8.26 -26.29 -11.44
CA GLY A 113 -7.40 -26.93 -12.46
C GLY A 113 -6.58 -28.12 -11.94
N ARG A 114 -6.23 -28.14 -10.65
CA ARG A 114 -5.47 -29.24 -10.02
C ARG A 114 -6.32 -30.46 -9.66
N ALA A 115 -7.65 -30.35 -9.65
CA ALA A 115 -8.57 -31.45 -9.36
C ALA A 115 -8.90 -32.32 -10.59
N ALA A 116 -8.36 -32.00 -11.77
CA ALA A 116 -8.69 -32.65 -13.05
C ALA A 116 -7.52 -33.48 -13.63
N THR A 117 -6.96 -34.40 -12.85
CA THR A 117 -6.13 -35.49 -13.40
C THR A 117 -6.66 -36.83 -12.88
N PRO A 118 -7.37 -37.64 -13.68
CA PRO A 118 -7.65 -39.00 -13.29
C PRO A 118 -6.33 -39.80 -13.37
N ALA A 119 -5.98 -40.45 -12.27
CA ALA A 119 -4.85 -41.38 -12.21
C ALA A 119 -5.10 -42.52 -13.20
N ARG A 120 -4.31 -42.58 -14.27
CA ARG A 120 -4.31 -43.72 -15.19
C ARG A 120 -3.60 -44.87 -14.47
N ALA A 121 -4.38 -45.80 -13.93
CA ALA A 121 -3.90 -47.04 -13.35
C ALA A 121 -3.07 -47.80 -14.39
N LYS A 122 -1.82 -48.10 -14.07
CA LYS A 122 -1.00 -49.05 -14.85
C LYS A 122 -1.49 -50.46 -14.52
N ALA A 123 -2.09 -51.11 -15.50
CA ALA A 123 -2.31 -52.55 -15.49
C ALA A 123 -0.97 -53.24 -15.82
N ALA A 124 -0.59 -54.18 -14.96
CA ALA A 124 0.40 -55.22 -15.23
C ALA A 124 -0.20 -56.25 -16.22
N PRO A 125 0.63 -57.09 -16.86
CA PRO A 125 1.18 -58.25 -16.17
C PRO A 125 2.72 -58.30 -16.11
#